data_AF-A0A943A3L6-F1
#
_entry.id   AF-A0A943A3L6-F1
#
_cell.length_a   1.000
_cell.length_b   1.000
_cell.length_c   1.000
_cell.angle_alpha   90.00
_cell.angle_beta   90.00
_cell.angle_gamma   90.00
#
_symmetry.space_group_name_H-M   'P 1'
#
loop_
_entity.id
_entity.type
_entity.pdbx_description
1 polymer ?
#
loop_
_entity_poly.entity_id
_entity_poly.type
_entity_poly.pdbx_seq_one_letter_code
_entity_poly.pdbx_strand_id
1 'polypeptide(L)'
;MLKAYLCAKYLKLSAFPCVEYQHCSIHQIHNILKYIVEKDRKVYTNDLKRIYRVPNEEIAASIRNEVVEKMIDNLVLCEVSLLNRMS
;
A
#
# COMPACT_ATOMS: atom_id res chain seq x y z
N MET A 1 -5.21 -1.10 -20.46
CA MET A 1 -5.37 -0.69 -19.04
C MET A 1 -4.63 0.60 -18.68
N LEU A 2 -3.34 0.77 -19.01
CA LEU A 2 -2.58 2.00 -18.73
C LEU A 2 -3.20 3.30 -19.31
N LYS A 3 -3.72 3.28 -20.54
CA LYS A 3 -4.38 4.47 -21.15
C LYS A 3 -5.65 4.91 -20.41
N ALA A 4 -6.41 3.98 -19.81
CA ALA A 4 -7.61 4.31 -19.02
C ALA A 4 -7.25 4.88 -17.64
N TYR A 5 -6.18 4.37 -17.02
CA TYR A 5 -5.68 4.87 -15.74
C TYR A 5 -5.09 6.28 -15.87
N LEU A 6 -4.35 6.56 -16.97
CA LEU A 6 -3.93 7.92 -17.29
C LEU A 6 -5.17 8.81 -17.48
N CYS A 7 -6.11 8.45 -18.36
CA CYS A 7 -7.30 9.26 -18.61
C CYS A 7 -8.06 9.63 -17.32
N ALA A 8 -8.25 8.67 -16.40
CA ALA A 8 -8.88 8.94 -15.10
C ALA A 8 -8.06 9.84 -14.17
N LYS A 9 -6.72 9.73 -14.17
CA LYS A 9 -5.83 10.57 -13.37
C LYS A 9 -5.79 12.01 -13.90
N TYR A 10 -5.66 12.19 -15.21
CA TYR A 10 -5.60 13.50 -15.85
C TYR A 10 -6.95 14.23 -15.85
N LEU A 11 -8.08 13.51 -15.98
CA LEU A 11 -9.42 14.11 -15.92
C LEU A 11 -9.72 14.71 -14.54
N LYS A 12 -9.33 14.02 -13.46
CA LYS A 12 -9.54 14.50 -12.09
C LYS A 12 -8.70 15.73 -11.75
N LEU A 13 -7.42 15.74 -12.15
CA LEU A 13 -6.53 16.88 -11.94
C LEU A 13 -6.92 18.09 -12.80
N SER A 14 -7.50 17.88 -13.98
CA SER A 14 -8.01 18.97 -14.82
C SER A 14 -9.24 19.66 -14.22
N ALA A 15 -10.10 18.93 -13.51
CA ALA A 15 -11.28 19.49 -12.85
C ALA A 15 -10.95 20.11 -11.49
N PHE A 16 -9.95 19.54 -10.78
CA PHE A 16 -9.53 19.97 -9.45
C PHE A 16 -8.00 20.07 -9.37
N PRO A 17 -7.40 21.15 -9.89
CA PRO A 17 -5.94 21.27 -10.03
C PRO A 17 -5.21 21.41 -8.69
N CYS A 18 -5.91 21.79 -7.63
CA CYS A 18 -5.33 21.98 -6.29
C CYS A 18 -5.46 20.75 -5.37
N VAL A 19 -5.91 19.59 -5.90
CA VAL A 19 -6.15 18.40 -5.08
C VAL A 19 -5.07 17.35 -5.33
N GLU A 20 -4.39 16.95 -4.26
CA GLU A 20 -3.47 15.81 -4.27
C GLU A 20 -4.27 14.50 -4.26
N TYR A 21 -4.00 13.64 -5.24
CA TYR A 21 -4.65 12.34 -5.33
C TYR A 21 -3.88 11.31 -4.51
N GLN A 22 -4.51 10.81 -3.44
CA GLN A 22 -3.98 9.74 -2.61
C GLN A 22 -4.82 8.47 -2.76
N HIS A 23 -4.16 7.31 -2.76
CA HIS A 23 -4.85 6.03 -2.64
C HIS A 23 -5.19 5.73 -1.19
N CYS A 24 -6.39 5.23 -0.93
CA CYS A 24 -6.79 4.89 0.43
C CYS A 24 -5.96 3.70 0.95
N SER A 25 -5.18 3.92 2.01
CA SER A 25 -4.28 2.94 2.63
C SER A 25 -5.01 1.65 3.06
N ILE A 26 -6.27 1.76 3.51
CA ILE A 26 -7.09 0.61 3.91
C ILE A 26 -7.37 -0.31 2.72
N HIS A 27 -7.68 0.27 1.55
CA HIS A 27 -7.92 -0.52 0.34
C HIS A 27 -6.64 -1.19 -0.16
N GLN A 28 -5.49 -0.49 -0.09
CA GLN A 28 -4.19 -1.09 -0.44
C GLN A 28 -3.87 -2.29 0.47
N ILE A 29 -4.07 -2.14 1.79
CA ILE A 29 -3.89 -3.22 2.77
C ILE A 29 -4.81 -4.40 2.45
N HIS A 30 -6.09 -4.15 2.18
CA HIS A 30 -7.04 -5.22 1.87
C HIS A 30 -6.65 -6.00 0.60
N ASN A 31 -6.13 -5.30 -0.42
CA ASN A 31 -5.65 -5.94 -1.64
C ASN A 31 -4.46 -6.86 -1.37
N ILE A 32 -3.48 -6.39 -0.59
CA ILE A 32 -2.30 -7.19 -0.22
C ILE A 32 -2.69 -8.41 0.62
N LEU A 33 -3.57 -8.24 1.61
CA LEU A 33 -4.02 -9.31 2.50
C LEU A 33 -4.75 -10.44 1.76
N LYS A 34 -5.25 -10.22 0.55
CA LYS A 34 -5.92 -11.23 -0.28
C LYS A 34 -5.00 -12.41 -0.64
N TYR A 35 -3.70 -12.15 -0.75
CA TYR A 35 -2.71 -13.15 -1.19
C TYR A 35 -1.99 -13.83 -0.02
N ILE A 36 -2.34 -13.46 1.21
CA ILE A 36 -1.73 -13.99 2.42
C ILE A 36 -2.54 -15.19 2.90
N VAL A 37 -1.85 -16.22 3.39
CA VAL A 37 -2.49 -17.35 4.04
C VAL A 37 -3.25 -16.88 5.29
N GLU A 38 -4.48 -17.35 5.48
CA GLU A 38 -5.37 -16.95 6.56
C GLU A 38 -4.72 -16.99 7.96
N LYS A 39 -3.80 -17.94 8.18
CA LYS A 39 -3.06 -18.14 9.44
C LYS A 39 -2.26 -16.89 9.84
N ASP A 40 -1.58 -16.27 8.88
CA ASP A 40 -0.67 -15.14 9.13
C ASP A 40 -1.35 -13.79 8.90
N ARG A 41 -2.58 -13.79 8.38
CA ARG A 41 -3.34 -12.58 8.04
C ARG A 41 -3.45 -11.61 9.22
N LYS A 42 -3.65 -12.12 10.44
CA LYS A 42 -3.74 -11.27 11.66
C LYS A 42 -2.40 -10.61 12.00
N VAL A 43 -1.29 -11.34 11.85
CA VAL A 43 0.06 -10.84 12.13
C VAL A 43 0.39 -9.71 11.15
N TYR A 44 0.24 -9.98 9.85
CA TYR A 44 0.48 -8.98 8.81
C TYR A 44 -0.46 -7.79 8.89
N THR A 45 -1.72 -7.97 9.28
CA THR A 45 -2.64 -6.84 9.50
C THR A 45 -2.13 -5.90 10.59
N ASN A 46 -1.59 -6.42 11.69
CA ASN A 46 -1.07 -5.58 12.77
C ASN A 46 0.21 -4.84 12.35
N ASP A 47 1.08 -5.50 11.60
CA ASP A 47 2.30 -4.89 11.05
C ASP A 47 1.96 -3.78 10.03
N LEU A 48 1.02 -4.03 9.11
CA LEU A 48 0.55 -3.04 8.14
C LEU A 48 -0.16 -1.85 8.82
N LYS A 49 -0.84 -2.09 9.95
CA LYS A 49 -1.44 -1.03 10.77
C LYS A 49 -0.41 -0.08 11.36
N ARG A 50 0.80 -0.58 11.62
CA ARG A 50 1.90 0.21 12.19
C ARG A 50 2.39 1.28 11.20
N ILE A 51 2.35 0.98 9.89
CA ILE A 51 2.82 1.89 8.83
C ILE A 51 2.02 3.19 8.79
N TYR A 52 0.68 3.15 8.90
CA TYR A 52 -0.14 4.35 8.78
C TYR A 52 -0.46 5.04 10.13
N ARG A 53 -0.03 4.45 11.25
CA ARG A 53 -0.25 5.01 12.60
C ARG A 53 0.87 5.95 13.04
N VAL A 54 2.02 5.91 12.39
CA VAL A 54 3.17 6.73 12.77
C VAL A 54 3.02 8.17 12.26
N PRO A 55 3.53 9.16 12.99
CA PRO A 55 3.41 10.58 12.62
C PRO A 55 4.40 11.01 11.53
N ASN A 56 5.49 10.26 11.33
CA ASN A 56 6.59 10.66 10.44
C ASN A 56 6.73 9.67 9.27
N GLU A 57 6.94 10.20 8.07
CA GLU A 57 7.11 9.41 6.84
C GLU A 57 8.38 8.54 6.88
N GLU A 58 9.48 9.04 7.45
CA GLU A 58 10.74 8.29 7.57
C GLU A 58 10.57 7.01 8.40
N ILE A 59 9.82 7.11 9.51
CA ILE A 59 9.52 5.97 10.38
C ILE A 59 8.58 5.00 9.65
N ALA A 60 7.60 5.53 8.91
CA ALA A 60 6.71 4.71 8.08
C ALA A 60 7.49 3.93 7.02
N ALA A 61 8.51 4.55 6.41
CA ALA A 61 9.38 3.94 5.42
C ALA A 61 10.25 2.83 6.03
N SER A 62 10.82 3.05 7.23
CA SER A 62 11.59 2.03 7.94
C SER A 62 10.74 0.79 8.25
N ILE A 63 9.54 1.00 8.84
CA ILE A 63 8.62 -0.09 9.18
C ILE A 63 8.16 -0.81 7.91
N ARG A 64 7.87 -0.07 6.83
CA ARG A 64 7.51 -0.67 5.55
C ARG A 64 8.58 -1.63 5.08
N ASN A 65 9.87 -1.26 5.13
CA ASN A 65 10.96 -2.13 4.72
C ASN A 65 11.05 -3.39 5.59
N GLU A 66 10.91 -3.27 6.92
CA GLU A 66 10.84 -4.42 7.83
C GLU A 66 9.70 -5.40 7.46
N VAL A 67 8.53 -4.86 7.11
CA VAL A 67 7.38 -5.68 6.71
C VAL A 67 7.61 -6.35 5.37
N VAL A 68 8.25 -5.66 4.42
CA VAL A 68 8.61 -6.23 3.12
C VAL A 68 9.55 -7.42 3.28
N GLU A 69 10.59 -7.30 4.09
CA GLU A 69 11.53 -8.41 4.36
C GLU A 69 10.81 -9.64 4.94
N LYS A 70 9.96 -9.43 5.95
CA LYS A 70 9.13 -10.51 6.54
C LYS A 70 8.13 -11.15 5.57
N MET A 71 7.72 -10.44 4.51
CA MET A 71 6.81 -10.96 3.50
C MET A 71 7.52 -11.76 2.40
N ILE A 72 8.76 -11.39 2.07
CA ILE A 72 9.60 -12.10 1.11
C ILE A 72 9.94 -13.51 1.63
N ASP A 73 10.24 -13.64 2.92
CA ASP A 73 10.60 -14.91 3.55
C ASP A 73 9.46 -15.95 3.52
N ASN A 74 8.20 -15.50 3.50
CA ASN A 74 7.01 -16.36 3.50
C ASN A 74 6.44 -16.64 2.11
N LEU A 75 7.23 -16.46 1.04
CA LEU A 75 6.89 -16.77 -0.36
C LEU A 75 5.56 -16.12 -0.85
N VAL A 76 5.17 -14.96 -0.31
CA VAL A 76 4.05 -14.16 -0.84
C VAL A 76 4.60 -13.18 -1.87
N LEU A 77 5.07 -13.71 -2.99
CA LEU A 77 5.86 -12.97 -3.98
C LEU A 77 5.08 -11.94 -4.81
N CYS A 78 3.74 -11.86 -4.71
CA CYS A 78 2.98 -11.22 -5.79
C CYS A 78 2.71 -9.71 -5.66
N GLU A 79 2.79 -9.05 -4.49
CA GLU A 79 2.32 -7.65 -4.39
C GLU A 79 3.09 -6.70 -3.46
N VAL A 80 4.38 -6.95 -3.19
CA VAL A 80 5.27 -5.98 -2.51
C VAL A 80 5.26 -4.60 -3.20
N SER A 81 5.00 -4.58 -4.51
CA SER A 81 4.86 -3.36 -5.32
C SER A 81 3.62 -2.50 -4.98
N LEU A 82 2.63 -3.02 -4.26
CA LEU A 82 1.49 -2.23 -3.75
C LEU A 82 1.83 -1.47 -2.46
N LEU A 83 2.77 -1.97 -1.65
CA LEU A 83 3.28 -1.25 -0.48
C LEU A 83 3.99 0.05 -0.88
N ASN A 84 4.65 0.06 -2.04
CA ASN A 84 5.28 1.25 -2.59
C ASN A 84 4.29 2.35 -3.00
N ARG A 85 2.98 2.10 -2.95
CA ARG A 85 1.92 3.08 -3.23
C ARG A 85 1.22 3.58 -1.96
N MET A 86 1.71 3.18 -0.78
CA MET A 86 1.17 3.58 0.52
C MET A 86 1.83 4.84 1.12
N SER A 87 2.80 5.44 0.42
CA SER A 87 3.32 6.79 0.70
C SER A 87 2.35 7.84 0.16
#